data_AF-A0A2N1URA3-F1
#
_entry.id   AF-A0A2N1URA3-F1
#
_cell.length_a   1.000
_cell.length_b   1.000
_cell.length_c   1.000
_cell.angle_alpha   90.00
_cell.angle_beta   90.00
_cell.angle_gamma   90.00
#
_symmetry.space_group_name_H-M   'P 1'
#
loop_
_entity.id
_entity.type
_entity.pdbx_description
1 polymer ?
#
loop_
_entity_poly.entity_id
_entity_poly.type
_entity_poly.pdbx_seq_one_letter_code
_entity_poly.pdbx_strand_id
1 'polypeptide(L)'
;MASAEGHPLLTEREKVFRVALNHLSDIGAVRSRYLLEAFGSIEAAWCADQNQLAQLPRFGAAIAAKMNVFCRSHDPEKLYDQVQTADLELKFWGAPDYPALLASIYDPPFVLYGRGQSEAWQSLDRCIAIVGTRHPTSYGLKMAHRLAAALAKTGVTI
;
A
#
# COMPACT_ATOMS: atom_id res chain seq x y z
N MET A 1 -1.58 15.20 15.01
CA MET A 1 -0.12 15.46 14.98
C MET A 1 0.60 14.18 15.34
N ALA A 2 0.57 13.18 14.45
CA ALA A 2 1.38 11.98 14.59
C ALA A 2 2.70 12.25 13.86
N SER A 3 3.78 12.21 14.62
CA SER A 3 5.12 12.60 14.25
C SER A 3 5.62 11.85 13.01
N ALA A 4 6.05 12.62 12.01
CA ALA A 4 6.91 12.15 10.92
C ALA A 4 8.36 12.04 11.42
N GLU A 5 8.59 11.23 12.46
CA GLU A 5 9.93 10.94 12.95
C GLU A 5 10.44 9.66 12.29
N GLY A 6 11.32 9.84 11.30
CA GLY A 6 12.33 8.89 10.85
C GLY A 6 11.89 7.43 10.78
N HIS A 7 11.14 7.06 9.75
CA HIS A 7 11.05 5.65 9.40
C HIS A 7 12.46 5.12 9.13
N PRO A 8 12.84 3.95 9.69
CA PRO A 8 14.10 3.31 9.37
C PRO A 8 14.21 3.23 7.85
N LEU A 9 15.40 3.59 7.32
CA LEU A 9 15.70 3.59 5.89
C LEU A 9 15.05 2.36 5.25
N LEU A 10 14.08 2.58 4.35
CA LEU A 10 13.38 1.51 3.65
C LEU A 10 14.42 0.73 2.84
N THR A 11 14.95 -0.34 3.42
CA THR A 11 15.96 -1.17 2.78
C THR A 11 15.31 -2.03 1.70
N GLU A 12 16.11 -2.53 0.76
CA GLU A 12 15.62 -3.50 -0.22
C GLU A 12 15.06 -4.76 0.45
N ARG A 13 15.68 -5.20 1.55
CA ARG A 13 15.16 -6.29 2.38
C ARG A 13 13.78 -5.98 2.93
N GLU A 14 13.60 -4.81 3.52
CA GLU A 14 12.31 -4.42 4.08
C GLU A 14 11.22 -4.48 2.99
N LYS A 15 11.48 -3.96 1.78
CA LYS A 15 10.52 -4.03 0.64
C LYS A 15 10.05 -5.45 0.34
N VAL A 16 10.96 -6.41 0.31
CA VAL A 16 10.66 -7.84 0.10
C VAL A 16 9.64 -8.33 1.13
N PHE A 17 9.89 -8.07 2.42
CA PHE A 17 8.99 -8.46 3.49
C PHE A 17 7.63 -7.74 3.45
N ARG A 18 7.59 -6.47 3.03
CA ARG A 18 6.33 -5.74 2.88
C ARG A 18 5.45 -6.33 1.79
N VAL A 19 6.03 -6.72 0.66
CA VAL A 19 5.30 -7.40 -0.43
C VAL A 19 4.84 -8.79 0.02
N ALA A 20 5.69 -9.54 0.70
CA ALA A 20 5.33 -10.85 1.23
C ALA A 20 4.16 -10.75 2.23
N LEU A 21 4.16 -9.74 3.11
CA LEU A 21 3.10 -9.51 4.09
C LEU A 21 1.75 -9.21 3.42
N ASN A 22 1.72 -8.48 2.30
CA ASN A 22 0.49 -8.15 1.57
C ASN A 22 -0.24 -9.37 0.97
N HIS A 23 0.41 -10.54 0.90
CA HIS A 23 -0.26 -11.78 0.51
C HIS A 23 -1.21 -12.30 1.60
N LEU A 24 -1.09 -11.81 2.84
CA LEU A 24 -2.03 -12.09 3.91
C LEU A 24 -3.23 -11.14 3.86
N SER A 25 -4.37 -11.62 3.37
CA SER A 25 -5.61 -10.82 3.28
C SER A 25 -6.10 -10.25 4.61
N ASP A 26 -5.75 -10.92 5.73
CA ASP A 26 -6.08 -10.47 7.08
C ASP A 26 -5.18 -9.31 7.56
N ILE A 27 -4.09 -8.99 6.86
CA ILE A 27 -3.12 -7.96 7.24
C ILE A 27 -3.14 -6.82 6.22
N GLY A 28 -3.92 -5.78 6.53
CA GLY A 28 -3.92 -4.52 5.78
C GLY A 28 -3.08 -3.42 6.46
N ALA A 29 -3.11 -2.22 5.88
CA ALA A 29 -2.30 -1.06 6.28
C ALA A 29 -2.27 -0.80 7.81
N VAL A 30 -3.42 -0.88 8.48
CA VAL A 30 -3.52 -0.67 9.93
C VAL A 30 -2.68 -1.67 10.71
N ARG A 31 -2.78 -2.97 10.38
CA ARG A 31 -2.03 -4.03 11.09
C ARG A 31 -0.55 -3.98 10.73
N SER A 32 -0.21 -3.68 9.47
CA SER A 32 1.18 -3.46 9.06
C SER A 32 1.84 -2.32 9.85
N ARG A 33 1.11 -1.23 10.14
CA ARG A 33 1.60 -0.15 11.01
C ARG A 33 1.87 -0.63 12.43
N TYR A 34 0.95 -1.37 13.05
CA TYR A 34 1.19 -1.94 14.40
C TYR A 34 2.40 -2.87 14.45
N LEU A 35 2.62 -3.67 13.40
CA LEU A 35 3.82 -4.53 13.29
C LEU A 35 5.09 -3.68 13.21
N LEU A 36 5.09 -2.66 12.36
CA LEU A 36 6.24 -1.76 12.20
C LEU A 36 6.55 -0.99 13.50
N GLU A 37 5.53 -0.49 14.19
CA GLU A 37 5.68 0.23 15.46
C GLU A 37 6.20 -0.68 16.59
N ALA A 38 5.73 -1.93 16.66
CA ALA A 38 6.10 -2.85 17.73
C ALA A 38 7.47 -3.51 17.54
N PHE A 39 7.83 -3.84 16.29
CA PHE A 39 9.05 -4.60 15.99
C PHE A 39 10.14 -3.78 15.30
N GLY A 40 9.85 -2.54 14.90
CA GLY A 40 10.77 -1.64 14.20
C GLY A 40 10.91 -1.91 12.69
N SER A 41 10.68 -3.14 12.23
CA SER A 41 10.67 -3.51 10.81
C SER A 41 9.68 -4.64 10.54
N ILE A 42 9.21 -4.78 9.29
CA ILE A 42 8.39 -5.93 8.92
C ILE A 42 9.23 -7.20 8.85
N GLU A 43 10.51 -7.10 8.50
CA GLU A 43 11.45 -8.23 8.60
C GLU A 43 11.47 -8.81 10.03
N ALA A 44 11.62 -7.97 11.06
CA ALA A 44 11.60 -8.42 12.45
C ALA A 44 10.23 -9.00 12.86
N ALA A 45 9.15 -8.36 12.41
CA ALA A 45 7.79 -8.82 12.65
C ALA A 45 7.50 -10.20 12.01
N TRP A 46 8.10 -10.49 10.85
CA TRP A 46 8.01 -11.79 10.18
C TRP A 46 8.69 -12.90 10.97
N CYS A 47 9.76 -12.57 11.69
CA CYS A 47 10.48 -13.51 12.54
C CYS A 47 9.83 -13.74 13.92
N ALA A 48 8.98 -12.80 14.36
CA ALA A 48 8.30 -12.86 15.66
C ALA A 48 7.49 -14.14 15.87
N ASP A 49 7.34 -14.54 17.14
CA ASP A 49 6.53 -15.70 17.51
C ASP A 49 5.05 -15.35 17.63
N GLN A 50 4.21 -16.39 17.67
CA GLN A 50 2.76 -16.24 17.77
C GLN A 50 2.31 -15.48 19.03
N ASN A 51 3.01 -15.63 20.17
CA ASN A 51 2.64 -14.97 21.42
C ASN A 51 2.89 -13.47 21.35
N GLN A 52 4.05 -13.07 20.80
CA GLN A 52 4.38 -11.67 20.55
C GLN A 52 3.37 -11.01 19.61
N LEU A 53 3.00 -11.71 18.52
CA LEU A 53 1.98 -11.23 17.58
C LEU A 53 0.59 -11.11 18.23
N ALA A 54 0.20 -12.06 19.09
CA ALA A 54 -1.11 -12.07 19.73
C ALA A 54 -1.31 -10.92 20.74
N GLN A 55 -0.21 -10.41 21.32
CA GLN A 55 -0.22 -9.25 22.23
C GLN A 55 -0.48 -7.93 21.50
N LEU A 56 -0.32 -7.90 20.17
CA LEU A 56 -0.54 -6.67 19.40
C LEU A 56 -2.01 -6.29 19.32
N PRO A 57 -2.31 -4.98 19.34
CA PRO A 57 -3.66 -4.50 19.08
C PRO A 57 -4.20 -5.03 17.75
N ARG A 58 -5.45 -5.52 17.75
CA ARG A 58 -6.18 -6.00 16.56
C ARG A 58 -5.67 -7.30 15.92
N PHE A 59 -4.71 -8.01 16.52
CA PHE A 59 -4.31 -9.36 16.08
C PHE A 59 -5.15 -10.44 16.76
N GLY A 60 -5.05 -10.55 18.09
CA GLY A 60 -5.66 -11.65 18.82
C GLY A 60 -5.10 -13.02 18.40
N ALA A 61 -5.55 -14.09 19.06
CA ALA A 61 -4.95 -15.42 18.89
C ALA A 61 -5.11 -15.97 17.46
N ALA A 62 -6.26 -15.76 16.82
CA ALA A 62 -6.56 -16.33 15.50
C ALA A 62 -5.67 -15.74 14.39
N ILE A 63 -5.50 -14.41 14.35
CA ILE A 63 -4.69 -13.76 13.31
C ILE A 63 -3.20 -14.01 13.57
N ALA A 64 -2.77 -13.96 14.84
CA ALA A 64 -1.40 -14.28 15.21
C ALA A 64 -1.00 -15.71 14.79
N ALA A 65 -1.88 -16.69 15.02
CA ALA A 65 -1.65 -18.07 14.59
C ALA A 65 -1.55 -18.18 13.06
N LYS A 66 -2.49 -17.57 12.32
CA LYS A 66 -2.46 -17.55 10.85
C LYS A 66 -1.19 -16.92 10.30
N MET A 67 -0.80 -15.76 10.82
CA MET A 67 0.42 -15.07 10.41
C MET A 67 1.66 -15.92 10.70
N ASN A 68 1.77 -16.48 11.91
CA ASN A 68 2.91 -17.34 12.26
C ASN A 68 3.01 -18.56 11.31
N VAL A 69 1.90 -19.24 11.02
CA VAL A 69 1.89 -20.35 10.06
C VAL A 69 2.34 -19.89 8.67
N PHE A 70 1.84 -18.74 8.20
CA PHE A 70 2.22 -18.19 6.90
C PHE A 70 3.71 -17.85 6.83
N CYS A 71 4.23 -17.10 7.80
CA CYS A 71 5.63 -16.69 7.86
C CYS A 71 6.61 -17.88 7.95
N ARG A 72 6.18 -19.04 8.46
CA ARG A 72 6.99 -20.26 8.53
C ARG A 72 6.90 -21.14 7.28
N SER A 73 5.85 -20.98 6.48
CA SER A 73 5.59 -21.80 5.29
C SER A 73 5.92 -21.10 3.98
N HIS A 74 6.15 -19.79 4.00
CA HIS A 74 6.42 -18.99 2.81
C HIS A 74 7.79 -18.33 2.87
N ASP A 75 8.44 -18.32 1.72
CA ASP A 75 9.70 -17.62 1.49
C ASP A 75 9.39 -16.21 0.94
N PRO A 76 9.75 -15.14 1.66
CA PRO A 76 9.42 -13.79 1.25
C PRO A 76 10.12 -13.39 -0.06
N GLU A 77 11.31 -13.92 -0.35
CA GLU A 77 12.04 -13.65 -1.60
C GLU A 77 11.27 -14.21 -2.81
N LYS A 78 10.77 -15.44 -2.69
CA LYS A 78 9.96 -16.05 -3.77
C LYS A 78 8.66 -15.31 -4.04
N LEU A 79 8.02 -14.79 -2.99
CA LEU A 79 6.81 -13.97 -3.14
C LEU A 79 7.13 -12.63 -3.81
N TYR A 80 8.28 -12.04 -3.51
CA TYR A 80 8.72 -10.82 -4.15
C TYR A 80 9.07 -11.03 -5.64
N ASP A 81 9.79 -12.10 -5.96
CA ASP A 81 10.12 -12.48 -7.34
C ASP A 81 8.86 -12.66 -8.21
N GLN A 82 7.81 -13.26 -7.66
CA GLN A 82 6.53 -13.40 -8.36
C GLN A 82 5.93 -12.04 -8.77
N VAL A 83 6.10 -11.02 -7.93
CA VAL A 83 5.63 -9.67 -8.24
C VAL A 83 6.57 -8.97 -9.22
N GLN A 84 7.89 -9.16 -9.10
CA GLN A 84 8.88 -8.56 -9.99
C GLN A 84 8.78 -9.07 -11.44
N THR A 85 8.33 -10.31 -11.62
CA THR A 85 8.07 -10.85 -12.96
C THR A 85 6.81 -10.27 -13.61
N ALA A 86 5.96 -9.60 -12.85
CA ALA A 86 4.86 -8.83 -13.39
C ALA A 86 5.35 -7.42 -13.75
N ASP A 87 4.94 -6.93 -14.91
CA ASP A 87 5.18 -5.54 -15.36
C ASP A 87 4.41 -4.56 -14.44
N LEU A 88 4.98 -4.33 -13.26
CA LEU A 88 4.40 -3.57 -12.16
C LEU A 88 5.46 -2.64 -11.56
N GLU A 89 5.04 -1.42 -11.27
CA GLU A 89 5.80 -0.48 -10.47
C GLU A 89 5.28 -0.47 -9.04
N LEU A 90 6.20 -0.57 -8.07
CA LEU A 90 5.88 -0.62 -6.64
C LEU A 90 6.25 0.69 -5.96
N LYS A 91 5.29 1.28 -5.22
CA LYS A 91 5.56 2.40 -4.32
C LYS A 91 5.36 1.94 -2.87
N PHE A 92 6.28 2.31 -1.99
CA PHE A 92 6.29 1.85 -0.61
C PHE A 92 6.04 3.02 0.34
N TRP A 93 5.15 2.84 1.31
CA TRP A 93 4.85 3.91 2.26
C TRP A 93 6.11 4.29 3.06
N GLY A 94 6.39 5.59 3.13
CA GLY A 94 7.62 6.15 3.71
C GLY A 94 8.78 6.31 2.72
N ALA A 95 8.66 5.83 1.47
CA ALA A 95 9.63 6.11 0.42
C ALA A 95 9.45 7.54 -0.15
N PRO A 96 10.52 8.20 -0.62
CA PRO A 96 10.45 9.55 -1.19
C PRO A 96 9.55 9.67 -2.43
N ASP A 97 9.37 8.59 -3.18
CA ASP A 97 8.57 8.52 -4.40
C ASP A 97 7.12 8.06 -4.16
N TYR A 98 6.71 7.94 -2.90
CA TYR A 98 5.33 7.62 -2.53
C TYR A 98 4.42 8.86 -2.68
N PRO A 99 3.20 8.75 -3.24
CA PRO A 99 2.34 9.91 -3.47
C PRO A 99 1.97 10.64 -2.17
N ALA A 100 2.34 11.93 -2.07
CA ALA A 100 2.22 12.71 -0.84
C ALA A 100 0.76 12.86 -0.36
N LEU A 101 -0.16 13.12 -1.29
CA LEU A 101 -1.59 13.20 -0.97
C LEU A 101 -2.12 11.89 -0.38
N LEU A 102 -1.67 10.75 -0.92
CA LEU A 102 -2.09 9.44 -0.41
C LEU A 102 -1.45 9.12 0.94
N ALA A 103 -0.19 9.54 1.17
CA ALA A 103 0.46 9.37 2.47
C ALA A 103 -0.26 10.11 3.61
N SER A 104 -1.04 11.15 3.28
CA SER A 104 -1.75 11.99 4.25
C SER A 104 -3.09 11.44 4.73
N ILE A 105 -3.61 10.36 4.13
CA ILE A 105 -4.88 9.76 4.56
C ILE A 105 -4.71 9.03 5.91
N TYR A 106 -5.82 8.68 6.56
CA TYR A 106 -5.80 8.03 7.88
C TYR A 106 -5.04 6.68 7.91
N ASP A 107 -5.28 5.84 6.90
CA ASP A 107 -4.67 4.52 6.74
C ASP A 107 -4.04 4.38 5.34
N PRO A 108 -2.85 4.99 5.11
CA PRO A 108 -2.20 4.97 3.80
C PRO A 108 -1.80 3.53 3.45
N PRO A 109 -2.04 3.06 2.20
CA PRO A 109 -1.64 1.73 1.77
C PRO A 109 -0.14 1.50 1.92
N PHE A 110 0.23 0.36 2.50
CA PHE A 110 1.62 0.08 2.86
C PHE A 110 2.52 -0.17 1.64
N VAL A 111 1.96 -0.76 0.58
CA VAL A 111 2.57 -0.91 -0.75
C VAL A 111 1.49 -0.62 -1.79
N LEU A 112 1.84 0.15 -2.82
CA LEU A 112 1.03 0.35 -4.02
C LEU A 112 1.64 -0.45 -5.17
N TYR A 113 0.76 -1.07 -5.96
CA TYR A 113 1.11 -1.81 -7.17
C TYR A 113 0.46 -1.07 -8.34
N GLY A 114 1.24 -0.52 -9.25
CA GLY A 114 0.74 0.13 -10.46
C GLY A 114 1.20 -0.57 -11.71
N ARG A 115 0.37 -0.52 -12.74
CA ARG A 115 0.71 -0.96 -14.10
C ARG A 115 0.48 0.18 -15.07
N GLY A 116 1.44 0.44 -15.95
CA GLY A 116 1.34 1.47 -16.97
C GLY A 116 2.55 2.39 -16.97
N GLN A 117 2.33 3.65 -17.37
CA GLN A 117 3.37 4.65 -17.52
C GLN A 117 3.79 5.22 -16.16
N SER A 118 5.10 5.18 -15.87
CA SER A 118 5.67 5.69 -14.62
C SER A 118 5.42 7.18 -14.41
N GLU A 119 5.24 7.94 -15.49
CA GLU A 119 4.89 9.37 -15.47
C GLU A 119 3.57 9.63 -14.75
N ALA A 120 2.65 8.65 -14.74
CA ALA A 120 1.37 8.78 -14.05
C ALA A 120 1.54 8.90 -12.52
N TRP A 121 2.58 8.32 -11.94
CA TRP A 121 2.89 8.48 -10.51
C TRP A 121 3.35 9.90 -10.19
N GLN A 122 4.12 10.52 -11.08
CA GLN A 122 4.67 11.86 -10.91
C GLN A 122 3.60 12.93 -11.03
N SER A 123 2.49 12.65 -11.74
CA SER A 123 1.39 13.59 -11.94
C SER A 123 0.32 13.54 -10.84
N LEU A 124 0.49 12.70 -9.81
CA LEU A 124 -0.49 12.54 -8.73
C LEU A 124 -0.58 13.74 -7.78
N ASP A 125 0.40 14.63 -7.76
CA ASP A 125 0.30 15.89 -7.00
C ASP A 125 -0.73 16.86 -7.62
N ARG A 126 -1.12 16.62 -8.88
CA ARG A 126 -2.13 17.38 -9.62
C ARG A 126 -3.17 16.43 -10.21
N CYS A 127 -3.85 15.67 -9.35
CA CYS A 127 -4.93 14.77 -9.76
C CYS A 127 -6.30 15.16 -9.19
N ILE A 128 -7.37 14.80 -9.89
CA ILE A 128 -8.77 14.97 -9.45
C ILE A 128 -9.55 13.70 -9.77
N ALA A 129 -10.10 13.06 -8.74
CA ALA A 129 -11.01 11.93 -8.93
C ALA A 129 -12.39 12.40 -9.45
N ILE A 130 -12.87 11.78 -10.54
CA ILE A 130 -14.26 11.93 -11.01
C ILE A 130 -15.03 10.64 -10.68
N VAL A 131 -15.99 10.74 -9.74
CA VAL A 131 -16.84 9.62 -9.31
C VAL A 131 -18.31 9.90 -9.59
N GLY A 132 -19.11 8.85 -9.81
CA GLY A 132 -20.52 8.97 -10.14
C GLY A 132 -21.31 7.65 -10.02
N THR A 133 -22.60 7.69 -10.37
CA THR A 133 -23.46 6.49 -10.39
C THR A 133 -22.97 5.45 -11.40
N ARG A 134 -23.12 4.16 -11.07
CA ARG A 134 -22.88 3.03 -11.99
C ARG A 134 -23.90 2.95 -13.13
N HIS A 135 -25.02 3.67 -13.01
CA HIS A 135 -26.07 3.78 -14.03
C HIS A 135 -26.29 5.26 -14.41
N PRO A 136 -25.34 5.88 -15.11
CA PRO A 136 -25.45 7.29 -15.47
C PRO A 136 -26.51 7.50 -16.56
N THR A 137 -27.16 8.66 -16.53
CA THR A 137 -27.93 9.13 -17.69
C THR A 137 -26.97 9.56 -18.80
N SER A 138 -27.47 9.61 -20.04
CA SER A 138 -26.69 10.11 -21.19
C SER A 138 -26.17 11.53 -20.97
N TYR A 139 -26.91 12.37 -20.24
CA TYR A 139 -26.47 13.70 -19.85
C TYR A 139 -25.30 13.65 -18.85
N GLY A 140 -25.40 12.83 -17.80
CA GLY A 140 -24.36 12.68 -16.80
C GLY A 140 -23.04 12.20 -17.41
N LEU A 141 -23.09 11.21 -18.31
CA LEU A 141 -21.91 10.71 -19.02
C LEU A 141 -21.25 11.80 -19.88
N LYS A 142 -22.05 12.57 -20.64
CA LYS A 142 -21.54 13.70 -21.44
C LYS A 142 -20.86 14.76 -20.56
N MET A 143 -21.45 15.06 -19.40
CA MET A 143 -20.87 16.05 -18.48
C MET A 143 -19.55 15.55 -17.88
N ALA A 144 -19.49 14.29 -17.43
CA ALA A 144 -18.26 13.69 -16.90
C ALA A 144 -17.13 13.73 -17.93
N HIS A 145 -17.39 13.36 -19.19
CA HIS A 145 -16.41 13.47 -20.27
C HIS A 145 -15.95 14.91 -20.53
N ARG A 146 -16.89 15.86 -20.54
CA ARG A 146 -16.56 17.27 -20.77
C ARG A 146 -15.65 17.82 -19.67
N LEU A 147 -15.94 17.50 -18.41
CA LEU A 147 -15.14 17.90 -17.26
C LEU A 147 -13.75 17.24 -17.29
N ALA A 148 -13.70 15.92 -17.47
CA ALA A 148 -12.45 15.17 -17.57
C ALA A 148 -11.54 15.73 -18.67
N ALA A 149 -12.08 15.96 -19.87
CA ALA A 149 -11.32 16.50 -20.99
C ALA A 149 -10.84 17.94 -20.76
N ALA A 150 -11.66 18.78 -20.11
CA ALA A 150 -11.27 20.15 -19.80
C ALA A 150 -10.13 20.19 -18.76
N LEU A 151 -10.20 19.35 -17.73
CA LEU A 151 -9.16 19.25 -16.70
C LEU A 151 -7.87 18.60 -17.24
N ALA A 152 -7.97 17.53 -18.02
CA ALA A 152 -6.80 16.88 -18.62
C ALA A 152 -6.00 17.86 -19.51
N LYS A 153 -6.68 18.74 -20.25
CA LYS A 153 -6.04 19.79 -21.06
C LYS A 153 -5.24 20.82 -20.26
N THR A 154 -5.48 20.95 -18.95
CA THR A 154 -4.70 21.84 -18.07
C THR A 154 -3.59 21.11 -17.31
N GLY A 155 -3.32 19.85 -17.69
CA GLY A 155 -2.31 18.99 -17.09
C GLY A 155 -2.73 18.41 -15.73
N VAL A 156 -4.03 18.29 -15.47
CA VAL A 156 -4.56 17.58 -14.30
C VAL A 156 -4.84 16.12 -14.67
N THR A 157 -4.34 15.20 -13.86
CA THR A 157 -4.63 13.76 -14.00
C THR A 157 -6.04 13.48 -13.51
N ILE A 158 -6.82 12.67 -14.23
CA ILE A 158 -8.20 12.30 -13.87
C ILE A 158 -8.26 10.82 -13.49
#